data_AF-A0A6N4AF82-F1
#
_entry.id   AF-A0A6N4AF82-F1
#
_cell.length_a   1.000
_cell.length_b   1.000
_cell.length_c   1.000
_cell.angle_alpha   90.00
_cell.angle_beta   90.00
_cell.angle_gamma   90.00
#
_symmetry.space_group_name_H-M   'P 1'
#
loop_
_entity.id
_entity.type
_entity.pdbx_description
1 polymer ?
#
loop_
_entity_poly.entity_id
_entity_poly.type
_entity_poly.pdbx_seq_one_letter_code
_entity_poly.pdbx_strand_id
1 'polypeptide(L)'
;MSWEVIGVIASVIALLVAIQTYHRQFNVPPPVFPEPEPITEKENLKAHFKMNQRISLEIQQLLQNQIDLGNGDNLIFGTYTITKYYEFIKSEYEDNLNDRLYENFDTLPANKYHIDSMLKSLQTQFQNLQVVKNYLKLL
;
A
#
# COMPACT_ATOMS: atom_id res chain seq x y z
N MET A 1 10.62 11.70 -16.89
CA MET A 1 10.37 10.85 -15.71
C MET A 1 10.45 11.78 -14.49
N SER A 2 9.32 12.15 -13.90
CA SER A 2 9.32 13.04 -12.71
C SER A 2 9.74 12.23 -11.48
N TRP A 3 10.50 12.87 -10.59
CA TRP A 3 10.98 12.30 -9.32
C TRP A 3 9.84 11.79 -8.42
N GLU A 4 8.64 12.35 -8.60
CA GLU A 4 7.41 11.95 -7.91
C GLU A 4 7.03 10.50 -8.21
N VAL A 5 7.11 10.06 -9.47
CA VAL A 5 6.71 8.70 -9.91
C VAL A 5 7.66 7.63 -9.38
N ILE A 6 8.97 7.94 -9.29
CA ILE A 6 9.99 7.06 -8.70
C ILE A 6 9.75 6.90 -7.19
N GLY A 7 9.31 7.97 -6.52
CA GLY A 7 8.98 7.95 -5.10
C GLY A 7 7.77 7.08 -4.74
N VAL A 8 6.76 7.03 -5.62
CA VAL A 8 5.57 6.16 -5.45
C VAL A 8 5.94 4.67 -5.53
N ILE A 9 6.82 4.29 -6.45
CA ILE A 9 7.27 2.90 -6.62
C ILE A 9 8.22 2.50 -5.48
N ALA A 10 9.10 3.40 -5.05
CA ALA A 10 10.07 3.12 -3.99
C ALA A 10 9.44 2.94 -2.59
N SER A 11 8.33 3.61 -2.27
CA SER A 11 7.70 3.52 -0.95
C SER A 11 6.93 2.20 -0.74
N VAL A 12 6.35 1.66 -1.80
CA VAL A 12 5.70 0.34 -1.79
C VAL A 12 6.76 -0.79 -1.66
N ILE A 13 7.90 -0.63 -2.35
CA ILE A 13 9.04 -1.56 -2.25
C ILE A 13 9.65 -1.56 -0.85
N ALA A 14 9.69 -0.43 -0.12
CA ALA A 14 10.23 -0.40 1.25
C ALA A 14 9.36 -1.17 2.25
N LEU A 15 8.03 -1.13 2.10
CA LEU A 15 7.09 -1.93 2.89
C LEU A 15 7.24 -3.42 2.55
N LEU A 16 7.37 -3.75 1.26
CA LEU A 16 7.65 -5.09 0.76
C LEU A 16 8.98 -5.65 1.31
N VAL A 17 10.06 -4.86 1.29
CA VAL A 17 11.36 -5.27 1.85
C VAL A 17 11.26 -5.45 3.37
N ALA A 18 10.53 -4.60 4.10
CA ALA A 18 10.36 -4.79 5.54
C ALA A 18 9.61 -6.09 5.88
N ILE A 19 8.51 -6.38 5.18
CA ILE A 19 7.70 -7.59 5.37
C ILE A 19 8.47 -8.85 4.91
N GLN A 20 9.19 -8.77 3.80
CA GLN A 20 9.92 -9.89 3.22
C GLN A 20 11.26 -10.16 3.93
N THR A 21 11.93 -9.11 4.44
CA THR A 21 13.08 -9.23 5.35
C THR A 21 12.63 -9.86 6.66
N TYR A 22 11.48 -9.44 7.21
CA TYR A 22 10.89 -10.07 8.39
C TYR A 22 10.56 -11.57 8.16
N HIS A 23 9.96 -11.95 7.04
CA HIS A 23 9.72 -13.37 6.72
C HIS A 23 11.01 -14.20 6.51
N ARG A 24 12.11 -13.59 6.04
CA ARG A 24 13.39 -14.28 5.81
C ARG A 24 14.31 -14.32 7.04
N GLN A 25 14.25 -13.32 7.93
CA GLN A 25 15.17 -13.23 9.09
C GLN A 25 14.74 -14.07 10.31
N PHE A 26 13.46 -14.44 10.45
CA PHE A 26 12.92 -14.98 11.70
C PHE A 26 12.70 -16.51 11.71
N ASN A 27 13.70 -17.29 11.27
CA ASN A 27 13.88 -18.68 11.73
C ASN A 27 14.69 -18.75 13.05
N VAL A 28 14.78 -17.62 13.78
CA VAL A 28 15.41 -17.49 15.09
C VAL A 28 14.32 -17.07 16.07
N PRO A 29 14.19 -17.72 17.25
CA PRO A 29 13.16 -17.36 18.22
C PRO A 29 13.31 -15.89 18.66
N PRO A 30 12.20 -15.14 18.80
CA PRO A 30 12.25 -13.72 19.06
C PRO A 30 12.86 -13.43 20.45
N PRO A 31 13.63 -12.34 20.61
CA PRO A 31 14.07 -11.90 21.93
C PRO A 31 12.86 -11.51 22.79
N VAL A 32 12.89 -11.87 24.07
CA VAL A 32 11.85 -11.49 25.04
C VAL A 32 12.02 -10.02 25.37
N PHE A 33 11.10 -9.18 24.89
CA PHE A 33 11.00 -7.76 25.23
C PHE A 33 9.84 -7.54 26.23
N PRO A 34 9.98 -6.60 27.19
CA PRO A 34 8.88 -6.24 28.07
C PRO A 34 7.67 -5.73 27.27
N GLU A 35 6.46 -6.08 27.73
CA GLU A 35 5.19 -5.88 27.03
C GLU A 35 5.06 -4.44 26.49
N PRO A 36 4.76 -4.27 25.19
CA PRO A 36 4.34 -2.97 24.68
C PRO A 36 2.95 -2.65 25.24
N GLU A 37 2.66 -1.39 25.58
CA GLU A 37 1.29 -0.88 25.76
C GLU A 37 0.74 -0.43 24.39
N PRO A 38 -0.24 -1.10 23.71
CA PRO A 38 -0.53 -0.71 22.32
C PRO A 38 -1.94 -1.09 21.81
N ILE A 39 -3.02 -0.52 22.37
CA ILE A 39 -4.35 -0.63 21.71
C ILE A 39 -4.55 0.52 20.72
N THR A 40 -4.22 1.76 21.10
CA THR A 40 -4.49 2.96 20.30
C THR A 40 -3.59 3.12 19.07
N GLU A 41 -2.31 2.80 19.17
CA GLU A 41 -1.36 2.96 18.05
C GLU A 41 -1.57 1.88 16.97
N LYS A 42 -1.90 0.64 17.37
CA LYS A 42 -2.26 -0.43 16.44
C LYS A 42 -3.60 -0.17 15.75
N GLU A 43 -4.59 0.35 16.47
CA GLU A 43 -5.87 0.77 15.88
C GLU A 43 -5.67 1.89 14.85
N ASN A 44 -4.83 2.88 15.14
CA ASN A 44 -4.48 3.94 14.19
C ASN A 44 -3.81 3.37 12.94
N LEU A 45 -2.87 2.44 13.11
CA LEU A 45 -2.19 1.77 12.02
C LEU A 45 -3.17 0.98 11.12
N LYS A 46 -4.11 0.24 11.73
CA LYS A 46 -5.20 -0.45 11.04
C LYS A 46 -6.10 0.50 10.26
N ALA A 47 -6.46 1.64 10.85
CA ALA A 47 -7.29 2.64 10.18
C ALA A 47 -6.61 3.16 8.89
N HIS A 48 -5.31 3.49 8.97
CA HIS A 48 -4.54 3.92 7.80
C HIS A 48 -4.36 2.81 6.76
N PHE A 49 -4.24 1.55 7.18
CA PHE A 49 -4.22 0.42 6.25
C PHE A 49 -5.54 0.31 5.48
N LYS A 50 -6.68 0.36 6.18
CA LYS A 50 -8.02 0.35 5.57
C LYS A 50 -8.25 1.55 4.64
N MET A 51 -7.70 2.73 4.96
CA MET A 51 -7.73 3.88 4.05
C MET A 51 -6.99 3.60 2.74
N ASN A 52 -5.81 2.97 2.78
CA ASN A 52 -5.07 2.56 1.60
C ASN A 52 -5.79 1.47 0.79
N GLN A 53 -6.38 0.47 1.46
CA GLN A 53 -7.22 -0.53 0.80
C GLN A 53 -8.35 0.14 0.02
N ARG A 54 -9.10 1.02 0.68
CA ARG A 54 -10.25 1.68 0.09
C ARG A 54 -9.87 2.52 -1.12
N ILE A 55 -8.85 3.37 -1.01
CA ILE A 55 -8.46 4.24 -2.12
C ILE A 55 -7.87 3.46 -3.29
N SER A 56 -7.17 2.34 -3.03
CA SER A 56 -6.69 1.44 -4.08
C SER A 56 -7.86 0.82 -4.86
N LEU A 57 -8.90 0.33 -4.17
CA LEU A 57 -10.11 -0.18 -4.82
C LEU A 57 -10.85 0.89 -5.62
N GLU A 58 -10.93 2.12 -5.11
CA GLU A 58 -11.54 3.24 -5.83
C GLU A 58 -10.75 3.58 -7.11
N ILE A 59 -9.42 3.51 -7.09
CA ILE A 59 -8.56 3.67 -8.27
C ILE A 59 -8.80 2.54 -9.28
N GLN A 60 -8.89 1.29 -8.81
CA GLN A 60 -9.20 0.15 -9.68
C GLN A 60 -10.54 0.33 -10.39
N GLN A 61 -11.57 0.83 -9.69
CA GLN A 61 -12.87 1.13 -10.29
C GLN A 61 -12.78 2.24 -11.34
N LEU A 62 -12.05 3.32 -11.07
CA LEU A 62 -11.87 4.41 -12.05
C LEU A 62 -11.14 3.93 -13.31
N LEU A 63 -10.10 3.10 -13.15
CA LEU A 63 -9.37 2.51 -14.26
C LEU A 63 -10.25 1.54 -15.06
N GLN A 64 -11.02 0.68 -14.37
CA GLN A 64 -11.96 -0.22 -15.03
C GLN A 64 -12.98 0.54 -15.87
N ASN A 65 -13.56 1.63 -15.33
CA ASN A 65 -14.49 2.46 -16.09
C ASN A 65 -13.86 3.03 -17.37
N GLN A 66 -12.59 3.43 -17.32
CA GLN A 66 -11.87 3.90 -18.52
C GLN A 66 -11.65 2.77 -19.54
N ILE A 67 -11.33 1.55 -19.07
CA ILE A 67 -11.22 0.37 -19.93
C ILE A 67 -12.56 0.07 -20.60
N ASP A 68 -13.66 0.12 -19.84
CA ASP A 68 -15.01 -0.16 -20.34
C ASP A 68 -15.47 0.88 -21.36
N LEU A 69 -14.96 2.12 -21.28
CA LEU A 69 -15.16 3.18 -22.28
C LEU A 69 -14.29 3.00 -23.55
N GLY A 70 -13.46 1.96 -23.61
CA GLY A 70 -12.56 1.69 -24.74
C GLY A 70 -11.21 2.40 -24.65
N ASN A 71 -10.89 3.04 -23.52
CA ASN A 71 -9.62 3.76 -23.34
C ASN A 71 -8.48 2.86 -22.81
N GLY A 72 -8.66 1.53 -22.77
CA GLY A 72 -7.70 0.62 -22.14
C GLY A 72 -6.27 0.68 -22.69
N ASP A 73 -6.10 1.01 -23.97
CA ASP A 73 -4.79 1.16 -24.63
C ASP A 73 -4.21 2.57 -24.52
N ASN A 74 -4.97 3.55 -24.02
CA ASN A 74 -4.49 4.90 -23.83
C ASN A 74 -3.38 4.91 -22.78
N LEU A 75 -2.38 5.78 -23.01
CA LEU A 75 -1.29 5.93 -22.07
C LEU A 75 -1.73 6.76 -20.86
N ILE A 76 -1.42 6.25 -19.67
CA ILE A 76 -1.49 6.94 -18.40
C ILE A 76 -0.08 7.24 -17.90
N PHE A 77 0.12 8.45 -17.36
CA PHE A 77 1.42 8.97 -16.93
C PHE A 77 2.53 8.86 -18.01
N GLY A 78 2.12 8.87 -19.29
CA GLY A 78 3.01 8.80 -20.45
C GLY A 78 3.86 7.52 -20.55
N THR A 79 3.55 6.47 -19.80
CA THR A 79 4.44 5.29 -19.65
C THR A 79 3.72 3.95 -19.71
N TYR A 80 2.56 3.82 -19.07
CA TYR A 80 1.78 2.57 -19.04
C TYR A 80 0.46 2.74 -19.79
N THR A 81 -0.08 1.68 -20.37
CA THR A 81 -1.48 1.70 -20.80
C THR A 81 -2.39 1.65 -19.57
N ILE A 82 -3.61 2.18 -19.66
CA ILE A 82 -4.60 2.11 -18.58
C ILE A 82 -4.80 0.66 -18.12
N THR A 83 -4.88 -0.29 -19.05
CA THR A 83 -5.02 -1.72 -18.74
C THR A 83 -3.83 -2.25 -17.93
N LYS A 84 -2.59 -1.96 -18.35
CA LYS A 84 -1.40 -2.41 -17.60
C LYS A 84 -1.30 -1.78 -16.22
N TYR A 85 -1.70 -0.52 -16.10
CA TYR A 85 -1.71 0.15 -14.80
C TYR A 85 -2.80 -0.41 -13.87
N TYR A 86 -3.96 -0.77 -14.42
CA TYR A 86 -5.01 -1.49 -13.69
C TYR A 86 -4.51 -2.83 -13.15
N GLU A 87 -3.90 -3.65 -14.00
CA GLU A 87 -3.31 -4.94 -13.59
C GLU A 87 -2.26 -4.77 -12.50
N PHE A 88 -1.40 -3.77 -12.63
CA PHE A 88 -0.40 -3.43 -11.62
C PHE A 88 -1.04 -3.08 -10.27
N ILE A 89 -2.00 -2.14 -10.24
CA ILE A 89 -2.66 -1.73 -8.99
C ILE A 89 -3.44 -2.89 -8.36
N LYS A 90 -4.04 -3.76 -9.18
CA LYS A 90 -4.74 -4.95 -8.69
C LYS A 90 -3.77 -5.95 -8.04
N SER A 91 -2.64 -6.24 -8.69
CA SER A 91 -1.59 -7.11 -8.12
C SER A 91 -1.07 -6.54 -6.80
N GLU A 92 -0.76 -5.25 -6.76
CA GLU A 92 -0.30 -4.58 -5.54
C GLU A 92 -1.33 -4.63 -4.41
N TYR A 93 -2.61 -4.55 -4.74
CA TYR A 93 -3.67 -4.72 -3.74
C TYR A 93 -3.69 -6.15 -3.18
N GLU A 94 -3.66 -7.16 -4.06
CA GLU A 94 -3.70 -8.57 -3.68
C GLU A 94 -2.47 -8.96 -2.84
N ASP A 95 -1.30 -8.40 -3.14
CA ASP A 95 -0.07 -8.71 -2.42
C ASP A 95 0.06 -7.94 -1.10
N ASN A 96 -0.33 -6.65 -1.07
CA ASN A 96 0.06 -5.72 0.00
C ASN A 96 -1.09 -5.09 0.77
N LEU A 97 -2.31 -5.16 0.24
CA LEU A 97 -3.50 -4.55 0.82
C LEU A 97 -4.65 -5.56 0.96
N ASN A 98 -4.34 -6.86 1.03
CA ASN A 98 -5.35 -7.88 1.27
C ASN A 98 -5.80 -7.92 2.74
N ASP A 99 -6.98 -8.49 2.99
CA ASP A 99 -7.53 -8.59 4.34
C ASP A 99 -6.74 -9.53 5.26
N ARG A 100 -6.04 -10.53 4.69
CA ARG A 100 -5.15 -11.40 5.46
C ARG A 100 -4.02 -10.61 6.15
N LEU A 101 -3.44 -9.63 5.47
CA LEU A 101 -2.43 -8.75 6.07
C LEU A 101 -3.05 -7.85 7.13
N TYR A 102 -4.27 -7.34 6.91
CA TYR A 102 -5.00 -6.53 7.89
C TYR A 102 -5.27 -7.30 9.20
N GLU A 103 -5.68 -8.56 9.11
CA GLU A 103 -5.94 -9.43 10.27
C GLU A 103 -4.67 -9.74 11.05
N ASN A 104 -3.52 -9.80 10.39
CA ASN A 104 -2.24 -10.07 11.03
C ASN A 104 -1.69 -8.89 11.86
N PHE A 105 -2.28 -7.69 11.80
CA PHE A 105 -1.79 -6.55 12.60
C PHE A 105 -1.87 -6.79 14.11
N ASP A 106 -2.82 -7.60 14.57
CA ASP A 106 -2.95 -7.93 15.99
C ASP A 106 -1.81 -8.84 16.46
N THR A 107 -1.36 -9.74 15.59
CA THR A 107 -0.33 -10.73 15.88
C THR A 107 1.09 -10.23 15.59
N LEU A 108 1.24 -9.04 14.98
CA LEU A 108 2.55 -8.42 14.75
C LEU A 108 3.25 -8.10 16.08
N PRO A 109 4.43 -8.71 16.35
CA PRO A 109 5.30 -8.31 17.45
C PRO A 109 6.04 -7.04 17.03
N ALA A 110 5.34 -5.91 17.07
CA ALA A 110 5.87 -4.60 16.71
C ALA A 110 6.03 -3.74 17.97
N ASN A 111 7.23 -3.22 18.20
CA ASN A 111 7.41 -2.14 19.19
C ASN A 111 6.99 -0.79 18.57
N LYS A 112 6.89 0.24 19.40
CA LYS A 112 6.44 1.59 19.00
C LYS A 112 7.16 2.15 17.76
N TYR A 113 8.49 2.01 17.68
CA TYR A 113 9.26 2.49 16.52
C TYR A 113 8.85 1.83 15.21
N HIS A 114 8.54 0.53 15.24
CA HIS A 114 8.05 -0.18 14.05
C HIS A 114 6.65 0.31 13.66
N ILE A 115 5.76 0.50 14.64
CA ILE A 115 4.40 1.00 14.40
C ILE A 115 4.44 2.40 13.78
N ASP A 116 5.24 3.32 14.32
CA ASP A 116 5.39 4.68 13.80
C ASP A 116 5.95 4.69 12.37
N SER A 117 6.94 3.83 12.09
CA SER A 117 7.51 3.71 10.75
C SER A 117 6.47 3.17 9.75
N MET A 118 5.72 2.13 10.13
CA MET A 118 4.66 1.57 9.28
C MET A 118 3.55 2.59 9.03
N LEU A 119 3.16 3.33 10.06
CA LEU A 119 2.15 4.39 9.97
C LEU A 119 2.56 5.47 8.98
N LYS A 120 3.81 5.95 9.07
CA LYS A 120 4.35 6.95 8.14
C LYS A 120 4.33 6.45 6.69
N SER A 121 4.72 5.20 6.47
CA SER A 121 4.66 4.57 5.14
C SER A 121 3.24 4.52 4.59
N LEU A 122 2.26 4.11 5.39
CA LEU A 122 0.85 4.08 4.98
C LEU A 122 0.29 5.48 4.70
N GLN A 123 0.71 6.50 5.46
CA GLN A 123 0.31 7.89 5.20
C GLN A 123 0.87 8.40 3.88
N THR A 124 2.15 8.15 3.60
CA THR A 124 2.78 8.51 2.32
C THR A 124 2.14 7.76 1.15
N GLN A 125 1.88 6.46 1.30
CA GLN A 125 1.17 5.66 0.30
C GLN A 125 -0.21 6.26 -0.01
N PHE A 126 -0.97 6.64 1.03
CA PHE A 126 -2.29 7.22 0.87
C PHE A 126 -2.26 8.55 0.11
N GLN A 127 -1.31 9.44 0.43
CA GLN A 127 -1.12 10.71 -0.30
C GLN A 127 -0.83 10.49 -1.78
N ASN A 128 0.04 9.52 -2.10
CA ASN A 128 0.37 9.18 -3.47
C ASN A 128 -0.85 8.62 -4.23
N LEU A 129 -1.61 7.73 -3.60
CA LEU A 129 -2.85 7.20 -4.19
C LEU A 129 -3.91 8.29 -4.37
N GLN A 130 -3.98 9.30 -3.50
CA GLN A 130 -4.85 10.46 -3.71
C GLN A 130 -4.50 11.24 -4.96
N VAL A 131 -3.22 11.45 -5.24
CA VAL A 131 -2.77 12.12 -6.49
C VAL A 131 -3.22 11.31 -7.71
N VAL A 132 -3.01 10.00 -7.70
CA VAL A 132 -3.44 9.10 -8.78
C VAL A 132 -4.96 9.15 -8.98
N LYS A 133 -5.73 9.02 -7.90
CA LYS A 133 -7.19 9.08 -7.94
C LYS A 133 -7.69 10.41 -8.51
N ASN A 134 -7.10 11.53 -8.09
CA ASN A 134 -7.50 12.84 -8.57
C ASN A 134 -7.18 13.00 -10.06
N TYR A 135 -6.04 12.51 -10.52
CA TYR A 135 -5.71 12.47 -11.94
C TYR A 135 -6.73 11.65 -12.74
N LEU A 136 -7.08 10.45 -12.27
CA LEU A 136 -8.04 9.57 -12.95
C LEU A 136 -9.45 10.15 -13.03
N LYS A 137 -9.87 10.97 -12.06
CA LYS A 137 -11.16 11.67 -12.09
C LYS A 137 -11.24 12.78 -13.14
N LEU A 138 -10.10 13.20 -13.70
CA LEU A 138 -10.02 14.22 -14.73
C LEU A 138 -9.95 13.63 -16.15
N LEU A 139 -9.85 12.30 -16.26
CA LEU A 139 -9.94 11.55 -17.53
C LEU A 139 -11.41 11.26 -17.85
#